data_AF-A0A3R7KGW7-F1
#
_entry.id   AF-A0A3R7KGW7-F1
#
_cell.length_a   1.000
_cell.length_b   1.000
_cell.length_c   1.000
_cell.angle_alpha   90.00
_cell.angle_beta   90.00
_cell.angle_gamma   90.00
#
_symmetry.space_group_name_H-M   'P 1'
#
loop_
_entity.id
_entity.type
_entity.pdbx_description
1 polymer ?
#
loop_
_entity_poly.entity_id
_entity_poly.type
_entity_poly.pdbx_seq_one_letter_code
_entity_poly.pdbx_strand_id
1 'polypeptide(L)'
;MHVKDIQRTEFTAVNTGVDKSLYELFAYSKCQPGMVANCTTFSYGWLSLILELRRLQVVLPVEVPYCGDLGLELQLKMKQQDPLVRFYDVCELAANAAMGGPNGRKLFCVDLEHCHDKFRGFDIKVLAVVYSRFQEVMLLDADTLFFQSPMALWETDKYKSTGTLFFHDRISYELSYLAARSAVGWERLTPGRHRDGVLCGDALQHFPVQLNAAKGPDADVEPLYMNSDNILEWGGERRRLYRTAARPAELYPGSFTERKLLQTCPFDVTTMELAPLETMLLAQRLQFYNVVSGWINEDRGTWWYSFA
;
A
#
# COMPACT_ATOMS: atom_id res chain seq x y z
N MET A 1 15.89 -1.88 38.64
CA MET A 1 14.81 -0.96 38.22
C MET A 1 13.70 -1.84 37.66
N HIS A 2 12.61 -2.00 38.42
CA HIS A 2 11.54 -2.95 38.12
C HIS A 2 10.79 -2.52 36.85
N VAL A 3 10.77 -3.39 35.85
CA VAL A 3 9.83 -3.34 34.73
C VAL A 3 8.47 -3.72 35.31
N LYS A 4 7.51 -2.79 35.30
CA LYS A 4 6.12 -3.11 35.64
C LYS A 4 5.51 -3.88 34.49
N ASP A 5 5.11 -5.12 34.76
CA ASP A 5 4.20 -5.89 33.91
C ASP A 5 2.95 -5.07 33.61
N ILE A 6 2.71 -4.79 32.33
CA ILE A 6 1.45 -4.24 31.86
C ILE A 6 0.46 -5.41 31.85
N GLN A 7 -0.34 -5.54 32.91
CA GLN A 7 -1.45 -6.48 32.91
C GLN A 7 -2.44 -6.11 31.80
N ARG A 8 -2.78 -7.09 30.94
CA ARG A 8 -3.94 -7.03 30.05
C ARG A 8 -5.17 -6.82 30.92
N THR A 9 -5.66 -5.59 30.94
CA THR A 9 -6.94 -5.29 31.58
C THR A 9 -7.99 -5.54 30.50
N GLU A 10 -8.80 -6.60 30.64
CA GLU A 10 -10.02 -6.75 29.86
C GLU A 10 -10.98 -5.65 30.30
N PHE A 11 -11.03 -4.57 29.52
CA PHE A 11 -12.10 -3.57 29.64
C PHE A 11 -13.26 -4.02 28.77
N THR A 12 -14.28 -4.59 29.39
CA THR A 12 -15.60 -4.72 28.77
C THR A 12 -16.15 -3.33 28.48
N ALA A 13 -16.12 -2.91 27.22
CA ALA A 13 -16.81 -1.71 26.77
C ALA A 13 -18.31 -1.90 27.02
N VAL A 14 -18.84 -1.14 27.99
CA VAL A 14 -20.28 -1.10 28.24
C VAL A 14 -20.90 -0.34 27.08
N ASN A 15 -21.69 -1.06 26.28
CA ASN A 15 -22.44 -0.51 25.16
C ASN A 15 -23.63 0.30 25.70
N THR A 16 -23.38 1.55 26.11
CA THR A 16 -24.43 2.54 26.29
C THR A 16 -24.66 3.21 24.95
N GLY A 17 -25.63 2.70 24.19
CA GLY A 17 -26.04 3.34 22.94
C GLY A 17 -26.29 4.84 23.17
N VAL A 18 -25.92 5.64 22.16
CA VAL A 18 -26.01 7.11 22.11
C VAL A 18 -24.82 7.85 22.75
N ASP A 19 -23.63 7.76 22.12
CA ASP A 19 -22.64 8.87 21.97
C ASP A 19 -21.30 8.38 21.40
N LYS A 20 -21.15 8.15 20.09
CA LYS A 20 -19.87 7.64 19.56
C LYS A 20 -18.77 8.70 19.57
N SER A 21 -17.94 8.71 20.60
CA SER A 21 -16.67 9.43 20.60
C SER A 21 -15.67 8.82 19.60
N LEU A 22 -14.62 9.56 19.20
CA LEU A 22 -13.51 8.97 18.42
C LEU A 22 -12.93 7.75 19.15
N TYR A 23 -12.82 7.84 20.48
CA TYR A 23 -12.40 6.71 21.30
C TYR A 23 -13.29 5.49 21.10
N GLU A 24 -14.62 5.64 21.10
CA GLU A 24 -15.53 4.51 20.86
C GLU A 24 -15.50 3.96 19.45
N LEU A 25 -15.26 4.80 18.44
CA LEU A 25 -14.99 4.32 17.07
C LEU A 25 -13.75 3.43 17.03
N PHE A 26 -12.72 3.76 17.83
CA PHE A 26 -11.52 2.95 17.99
C PHE A 26 -11.67 1.76 18.96
N ALA A 27 -12.51 1.89 19.99
CA ALA A 27 -12.61 0.96 21.12
C ALA A 27 -13.54 -0.24 20.87
N TYR A 28 -14.05 -0.41 19.64
CA TYR A 28 -14.62 -1.69 19.25
C TYR A 28 -13.58 -2.80 19.49
N SER A 29 -14.00 -3.93 20.04
CA SER A 29 -13.14 -5.08 20.30
C SER A 29 -12.53 -5.60 18.99
N LYS A 30 -11.33 -5.09 18.67
CA LYS A 30 -10.54 -5.48 17.51
C LYS A 30 -9.72 -6.71 17.92
N CYS A 31 -9.96 -7.86 17.29
CA CYS A 31 -9.44 -9.14 17.80
C CYS A 31 -8.40 -9.82 16.89
N GLN A 32 -8.06 -9.23 15.74
CA GLN A 32 -7.20 -9.89 14.74
C GLN A 32 -6.34 -8.88 13.94
N PRO A 33 -5.13 -9.28 13.49
CA PRO A 33 -4.38 -8.55 12.48
C PRO A 33 -5.06 -8.69 11.11
N GLY A 34 -4.92 -7.67 10.27
CA GLY A 34 -5.45 -7.70 8.92
C GLY A 34 -4.92 -6.59 8.04
N MET A 35 -5.29 -6.65 6.77
CA MET A 35 -4.85 -5.68 5.78
C MET A 35 -6.02 -4.77 5.44
N VAL A 36 -5.78 -3.47 5.47
CA VAL A 36 -6.77 -2.49 5.04
C VAL A 36 -6.23 -1.86 3.77
N ALA A 37 -7.08 -1.79 2.76
CA ALA A 37 -6.68 -1.11 1.56
C ALA A 37 -7.77 -0.25 1.01
N ASN A 38 -7.30 0.83 0.42
CA ASN A 38 -8.15 1.93 0.04
C ASN A 38 -8.62 1.81 -1.41
N CYS A 39 -9.91 2.08 -1.63
CA CYS A 39 -10.48 2.35 -2.95
C CYS A 39 -10.46 3.86 -3.25
N THR A 40 -9.71 4.27 -4.26
CA THR A 40 -9.88 5.55 -4.95
C THR A 40 -9.90 5.28 -6.44
N THR A 41 -10.98 5.58 -7.16
CA THR A 41 -11.12 5.67 -8.64
C THR A 41 -10.54 4.53 -9.52
N PHE A 42 -9.99 3.48 -8.92
CA PHE A 42 -9.18 2.45 -9.55
C PHE A 42 -9.55 1.06 -9.00
N SER A 43 -10.85 0.78 -9.00
CA SER A 43 -11.46 -0.41 -8.39
C SER A 43 -10.81 -1.71 -8.85
N TYR A 44 -10.38 -1.79 -10.11
CA TYR A 44 -9.70 -2.97 -10.65
C TYR A 44 -8.29 -3.18 -10.08
N GLY A 45 -7.52 -2.12 -9.87
CA GLY A 45 -6.16 -2.23 -9.32
C GLY A 45 -6.19 -2.78 -7.90
N TRP A 46 -7.08 -2.28 -7.06
CA TRP A 46 -7.24 -2.82 -5.71
C TRP A 46 -7.64 -4.31 -5.71
N LEU A 47 -8.65 -4.70 -6.49
CA LEU A 47 -9.09 -6.10 -6.54
C LEU A 47 -8.00 -7.03 -7.07
N SER A 48 -7.22 -6.56 -8.07
CA SER A 48 -6.05 -7.30 -8.55
C SER A 48 -4.96 -7.44 -7.48
N LEU A 49 -4.90 -6.54 -6.49
CA LEU A 49 -3.94 -6.59 -5.36
C LEU A 49 -4.32 -7.68 -4.40
N ILE A 50 -5.62 -7.89 -4.17
CA ILE A 50 -6.04 -9.04 -3.36
C ILE A 50 -5.61 -10.34 -4.04
N LEU A 51 -5.80 -10.49 -5.35
CA LEU A 51 -5.37 -11.69 -6.08
C LEU A 51 -3.84 -11.91 -5.99
N GLU A 52 -3.06 -10.84 -6.11
CA GLU A 52 -1.61 -10.87 -5.89
C GLU A 52 -1.24 -11.33 -4.47
N LEU A 53 -1.87 -10.76 -3.44
CA LEU A 53 -1.64 -11.13 -2.05
C LEU A 53 -1.93 -12.62 -1.82
N ARG A 54 -3.02 -13.15 -2.39
CA ARG A 54 -3.33 -14.59 -2.30
C ARG A 54 -2.30 -15.44 -3.03
N ARG A 55 -1.80 -14.99 -4.17
CA ARG A 55 -0.71 -15.69 -4.89
C ARG A 55 0.58 -15.75 -4.08
N LEU A 56 0.85 -14.71 -3.29
CA LEU A 56 1.94 -14.60 -2.31
C LEU A 56 1.64 -15.30 -0.97
N GLN A 57 0.60 -16.15 -0.94
CA GLN A 57 0.18 -16.95 0.22
C GLN A 57 -0.17 -16.11 1.46
N VAL A 58 -0.62 -14.88 1.26
CA VAL A 58 -1.16 -14.06 2.35
C VAL A 58 -2.57 -14.57 2.67
N VAL A 59 -2.76 -15.11 3.88
CA VAL A 59 -4.03 -15.68 4.34
C VAL A 59 -4.82 -14.77 5.29
N LEU A 60 -4.33 -13.55 5.52
CA LEU A 60 -4.98 -12.59 6.40
C LEU A 60 -6.29 -12.05 5.80
N PRO A 61 -7.28 -11.70 6.64
CA PRO A 61 -8.48 -11.01 6.20
C PRO A 61 -8.14 -9.61 5.65
N VAL A 62 -8.95 -9.17 4.70
CA VAL A 62 -8.73 -7.91 3.99
C VAL A 62 -9.98 -7.05 4.06
N GLU A 63 -9.83 -5.81 4.51
CA GLU A 63 -10.88 -4.81 4.57
C GLU A 63 -10.71 -3.76 3.48
N VAL A 64 -11.81 -3.47 2.79
CA VAL A 64 -11.90 -2.55 1.65
C VAL A 64 -12.94 -1.49 1.94
N PRO A 65 -12.58 -0.44 2.71
CA PRO A 65 -13.37 0.76 2.79
C PRO A 65 -13.46 1.43 1.42
N TYR A 66 -14.68 1.74 0.98
CA TYR A 66 -14.95 2.55 -0.20
C TYR A 66 -15.89 3.71 0.15
N CYS A 67 -16.10 4.65 -0.76
CA CYS A 67 -16.82 5.90 -0.50
C CYS A 67 -17.93 6.13 -1.54
N GLY A 68 -18.86 5.19 -1.66
CA GLY A 68 -19.92 5.18 -2.67
C GLY A 68 -19.45 4.96 -4.12
N ASP A 69 -18.16 4.68 -4.34
CA ASP A 69 -17.50 4.62 -5.65
C ASP A 69 -17.17 3.18 -6.11
N LEU A 70 -17.64 2.17 -5.39
CA LEU A 70 -17.43 0.75 -5.73
C LEU A 70 -18.75 0.02 -6.01
N GLY A 71 -18.94 -0.41 -7.27
CA GLY A 71 -20.13 -1.11 -7.71
C GLY A 71 -20.37 -2.45 -6.99
N LEU A 72 -21.62 -2.72 -6.62
CA LEU A 72 -22.04 -3.92 -5.88
C LEU A 72 -21.65 -5.23 -6.60
N GLU A 73 -21.74 -5.27 -7.93
CA GLU A 73 -21.40 -6.45 -8.73
C GLU A 73 -19.95 -6.89 -8.51
N LEU A 74 -19.00 -5.95 -8.54
CA LEU A 74 -17.59 -6.22 -8.26
C LEU A 74 -17.38 -6.73 -6.85
N GLN A 75 -18.07 -6.13 -5.87
CA GLN A 75 -17.99 -6.56 -4.47
C GLN A 75 -18.46 -8.02 -4.32
N LEU A 76 -19.55 -8.39 -4.99
CA LEU A 76 -20.11 -9.74 -4.95
C LEU A 76 -19.18 -10.75 -5.64
N LYS A 77 -18.68 -10.43 -6.85
CA LYS A 77 -17.71 -11.29 -7.55
C LYS A 77 -16.45 -11.52 -6.73
N MET A 78 -15.90 -10.47 -6.10
CA MET A 78 -14.74 -10.63 -5.25
C MET A 78 -15.04 -11.46 -3.99
N LYS A 79 -16.16 -11.21 -3.30
CA LYS A 79 -16.54 -12.00 -2.11
C LYS A 79 -16.78 -13.48 -2.44
N GLN A 80 -17.27 -13.78 -3.64
CA GLN A 80 -17.44 -15.16 -4.09
C GLN A 80 -16.09 -15.86 -4.28
N GLN A 81 -15.07 -15.14 -4.77
CA GLN A 81 -13.73 -15.68 -4.96
C GLN A 81 -12.92 -15.74 -3.66
N ASP A 82 -13.10 -14.76 -2.78
CA ASP A 82 -12.37 -14.64 -1.52
C ASP A 82 -13.32 -14.22 -0.38
N PRO A 83 -13.79 -15.18 0.44
CA PRO A 83 -14.70 -14.90 1.54
C PRO A 83 -14.03 -14.13 2.70
N LEU A 84 -12.70 -13.99 2.70
CA LEU A 84 -11.97 -13.22 3.71
C LEU A 84 -11.94 -11.71 3.41
N VAL A 85 -12.51 -11.28 2.28
CA VAL A 85 -12.59 -9.88 1.87
C VAL A 85 -13.90 -9.25 2.35
N ARG A 86 -13.78 -8.11 3.02
CA ARG A 86 -14.92 -7.31 3.47
C ARG A 86 -14.90 -5.93 2.84
N PHE A 87 -15.93 -5.65 2.06
CA PHE A 87 -16.26 -4.31 1.58
C PHE A 87 -17.23 -3.61 2.53
N TYR A 88 -17.08 -2.30 2.72
CA TYR A 88 -18.05 -1.46 3.43
C TYR A 88 -17.91 0.00 3.00
N ASP A 89 -19.03 0.71 2.94
CA ASP A 89 -19.03 2.14 2.65
C ASP A 89 -18.62 2.92 3.90
N VAL A 90 -17.38 3.42 3.91
CA VAL A 90 -16.85 4.16 5.05
C VAL A 90 -17.34 5.61 5.08
N CYS A 91 -17.77 6.15 3.94
CA CYS A 91 -18.30 7.50 3.86
C CYS A 91 -19.72 7.58 4.42
N GLU A 92 -20.54 6.55 4.22
CA GLU A 92 -21.82 6.41 4.94
C GLU A 92 -21.60 6.33 6.47
N LEU A 93 -20.59 5.57 6.92
CA LEU A 93 -20.26 5.49 8.34
C LEU A 93 -19.78 6.83 8.90
N ALA A 94 -18.95 7.56 8.14
CA ALA A 94 -18.39 8.84 8.54
C ALA A 94 -19.43 9.98 8.53
N ALA A 95 -20.35 10.00 7.56
CA ALA A 95 -21.43 10.98 7.50
C ALA A 95 -22.43 10.84 8.67
N ASN A 96 -22.59 9.61 9.17
CA ASN A 96 -23.43 9.29 10.31
C ASN A 96 -22.72 9.43 11.67
N ALA A 97 -21.42 9.73 11.69
CA ALA A 97 -20.66 9.87 12.91
C ALA A 97 -20.90 11.24 13.58
N ALA A 98 -21.42 11.23 14.80
CA ALA A 98 -21.71 12.42 15.58
C ALA A 98 -21.44 12.21 17.07
N MET A 99 -21.02 13.29 17.74
CA MET A 99 -20.91 13.39 19.20
C MET A 99 -22.17 14.02 19.77
N GLY A 100 -22.83 13.41 20.76
CA GLY A 100 -24.09 13.90 21.32
C GLY A 100 -25.33 13.29 20.65
N GLY A 101 -25.24 12.05 20.17
CA GLY A 101 -26.32 11.33 19.49
C GLY A 101 -26.60 11.76 18.03
N PRO A 102 -27.73 11.34 17.45
CA PRO A 102 -28.07 11.57 16.03
C PRO A 102 -28.16 13.05 15.62
N ASN A 103 -28.53 13.92 16.56
CA ASN A 103 -28.59 15.38 16.38
C ASN A 103 -27.35 16.10 16.93
N GLY A 104 -26.32 15.32 17.28
CA GLY A 104 -25.08 15.81 17.84
C GLY A 104 -24.17 16.49 16.82
N ARG A 105 -23.02 16.97 17.29
CA ARG A 105 -22.02 17.58 16.42
C ARG A 105 -21.40 16.51 15.53
N LYS A 106 -21.54 16.65 14.22
CA LYS A 106 -20.90 15.81 13.22
C LYS A 106 -19.39 15.75 13.40
N LEU A 107 -18.82 14.55 13.30
CA LEU A 107 -17.39 14.30 13.53
C LEU A 107 -16.53 14.53 12.29
N PHE A 108 -16.93 13.97 11.15
CA PHE A 108 -16.11 13.97 9.93
C PHE A 108 -16.68 14.86 8.83
N CYS A 109 -18.00 14.77 8.61
CA CYS A 109 -18.73 15.39 7.49
C CYS A 109 -20.09 15.88 7.94
N VAL A 110 -20.59 16.95 7.32
CA VAL A 110 -21.93 17.49 7.63
C VAL A 110 -23.04 16.60 7.08
N ASP A 111 -22.80 16.00 5.91
CA ASP A 111 -23.65 15.05 5.22
C ASP A 111 -22.78 14.09 4.36
N LEU A 112 -23.44 13.22 3.59
CA LEU A 112 -22.77 12.23 2.74
C LEU A 112 -22.06 12.86 1.54
N GLU A 113 -22.60 13.94 0.97
CA GLU A 113 -22.00 14.64 -0.17
C GLU A 113 -20.66 15.27 0.23
N HIS A 114 -20.62 15.98 1.36
CA HIS A 114 -19.37 16.49 1.92
C HIS A 114 -18.37 15.36 2.22
N CYS A 115 -18.84 14.20 2.67
CA CYS A 115 -17.98 13.03 2.85
C CYS A 115 -17.39 12.51 1.54
N HIS A 116 -18.18 12.46 0.47
CA HIS A 116 -17.68 12.10 -0.85
C HIS A 116 -16.61 13.10 -1.33
N ASP A 117 -16.85 14.40 -1.21
CA ASP A 117 -15.89 15.44 -1.64
C ASP A 117 -14.57 15.37 -0.88
N LYS A 118 -14.65 15.11 0.42
CA LYS A 118 -13.49 15.07 1.31
C LYS A 118 -12.70 13.77 1.21
N PHE A 119 -13.39 12.63 1.05
CA PHE A 119 -12.78 11.32 1.22
C PHE A 119 -12.72 10.49 -0.09
N ARG A 120 -13.27 10.89 -1.23
CA ARG A 120 -13.01 10.19 -2.52
C ARG A 120 -11.62 10.51 -3.08
N GLY A 121 -10.59 10.16 -2.32
CA GLY A 121 -9.19 10.46 -2.62
C GLY A 121 -8.28 9.93 -1.52
N PHE A 122 -7.11 10.53 -1.34
CA PHE A 122 -6.11 10.04 -0.39
C PHE A 122 -6.60 10.05 1.07
N ASP A 123 -7.49 10.97 1.45
CA ASP A 123 -7.89 11.20 2.84
C ASP A 123 -8.72 10.06 3.45
N ILE A 124 -9.38 9.22 2.64
CA ILE A 124 -10.10 8.04 3.14
C ILE A 124 -9.19 7.06 3.87
N LYS A 125 -7.87 7.10 3.65
CA LYS A 125 -6.88 6.32 4.43
C LYS A 125 -7.05 6.55 5.93
N VAL A 126 -7.44 7.77 6.34
CA VAL A 126 -7.74 8.09 7.74
C VAL A 126 -8.96 7.31 8.21
N LEU A 127 -10.06 7.37 7.46
CA LEU A 127 -11.30 6.65 7.80
C LEU A 127 -11.09 5.13 7.77
N ALA A 128 -10.29 4.64 6.83
CA ALA A 128 -9.93 3.23 6.69
C ALA A 128 -9.31 2.66 7.96
N VAL A 129 -8.37 3.39 8.58
CA VAL A 129 -7.75 2.99 9.85
C VAL A 129 -8.72 3.14 11.04
N VAL A 130 -9.47 4.25 11.09
CA VAL A 130 -10.42 4.53 12.18
C VAL A 130 -11.50 3.44 12.26
N TYR A 131 -12.13 3.12 11.13
CA TYR A 131 -13.25 2.19 11.05
C TYR A 131 -12.85 0.73 10.85
N SER A 132 -11.56 0.44 10.68
CA SER A 132 -11.12 -0.95 10.58
C SER A 132 -11.40 -1.72 11.88
N ARG A 133 -11.77 -2.99 11.73
CA ARG A 133 -11.99 -3.91 12.85
C ARG A 133 -10.71 -4.63 13.28
N PHE A 134 -9.59 -4.38 12.63
CA PHE A 134 -8.32 -5.02 12.96
C PHE A 134 -7.55 -4.28 14.05
N GLN A 135 -6.97 -5.04 14.96
CA GLN A 135 -6.15 -4.48 16.05
C GLN A 135 -4.81 -3.99 15.51
N GLU A 136 -4.26 -4.76 14.59
CA GLU A 136 -3.01 -4.50 13.89
C GLU A 136 -3.32 -4.39 12.40
N VAL A 137 -3.01 -3.23 11.82
CA VAL A 137 -3.38 -2.88 10.43
C VAL A 137 -2.14 -2.73 9.58
N MET A 138 -2.09 -3.47 8.47
CA MET A 138 -1.23 -3.12 7.34
C MET A 138 -2.05 -2.32 6.34
N LEU A 139 -1.79 -1.01 6.26
CA LEU A 139 -2.46 -0.11 5.33
C LEU A 139 -1.75 -0.15 3.97
N LEU A 140 -2.48 -0.46 2.91
CA LEU A 140 -1.96 -0.54 1.54
C LEU A 140 -2.68 0.40 0.58
N ASP A 141 -1.92 0.89 -0.39
CA ASP A 141 -2.45 1.63 -1.52
C ASP A 141 -2.81 0.70 -2.68
N ALA A 142 -3.81 1.06 -3.48
CA ALA A 142 -4.34 0.22 -4.56
C ALA A 142 -3.33 -0.04 -5.71
N ASP A 143 -2.36 0.84 -5.85
CA ASP A 143 -1.27 0.83 -6.82
C ASP A 143 0.02 0.21 -6.24
N THR A 144 -0.09 -0.53 -5.14
CA THR A 144 1.00 -1.35 -4.59
C THR A 144 1.17 -2.63 -5.40
N LEU A 145 2.43 -3.04 -5.57
CA LEU A 145 2.84 -4.37 -6.03
C LEU A 145 3.93 -4.93 -5.15
N PHE A 146 3.77 -6.18 -4.74
CA PHE A 146 4.72 -6.91 -3.92
C PHE A 146 5.63 -7.81 -4.75
N PHE A 147 6.94 -7.70 -4.51
CA PHE A 147 7.96 -8.62 -5.01
C PHE A 147 8.20 -9.79 -4.05
N GLN A 148 7.79 -9.64 -2.79
CA GLN A 148 7.87 -10.65 -1.74
C GLN A 148 6.62 -10.58 -0.85
N SER A 149 6.29 -11.69 -0.18
CA SER A 149 5.14 -11.70 0.75
C SER A 149 5.33 -10.66 1.87
N PRO A 150 4.37 -9.75 2.10
CA PRO A 150 4.48 -8.75 3.17
C PRO A 150 4.38 -9.33 4.57
N MET A 151 4.05 -10.62 4.71
CA MET A 151 3.88 -11.29 6.00
C MET A 151 5.13 -11.22 6.89
N ALA A 152 6.32 -11.18 6.27
CA ALA A 152 7.58 -11.04 7.01
C ALA A 152 7.68 -9.72 7.80
N LEU A 153 6.91 -8.68 7.44
CA LEU A 153 6.93 -7.39 8.13
C LEU A 153 6.46 -7.49 9.58
N TRP A 154 5.46 -8.33 9.85
CA TRP A 154 4.96 -8.61 11.20
C TRP A 154 6.03 -9.28 12.09
N GLU A 155 6.95 -10.01 11.47
CA GLU A 155 7.98 -10.75 12.19
C GLU A 155 9.23 -9.94 12.47
N THR A 156 9.34 -8.72 11.93
CA THR A 156 10.51 -7.85 12.14
C THR A 156 10.66 -7.47 13.61
N ASP A 157 11.91 -7.42 14.09
CA ASP A 157 12.21 -6.97 15.45
C ASP A 157 11.71 -5.54 15.70
N LYS A 158 11.74 -4.70 14.66
CA LYS A 158 11.22 -3.34 14.75
C LYS A 158 9.73 -3.35 15.03
N TYR A 159 8.94 -4.09 14.24
CA TYR A 159 7.50 -4.20 14.48
C TYR A 159 7.18 -4.78 15.87
N LYS A 160 7.83 -5.89 16.25
CA LYS A 160 7.62 -6.55 17.55
C LYS A 160 7.96 -5.65 18.75
N SER A 161 8.98 -4.80 18.62
CA SER A 161 9.43 -3.93 19.71
C SER A 161 8.64 -2.62 19.81
N THR A 162 8.12 -2.08 18.71
CA THR A 162 7.40 -0.79 18.70
C THR A 162 5.89 -0.93 18.54
N GLY A 163 5.40 -2.08 18.07
CA GLY A 163 4.01 -2.30 17.66
C GLY A 163 3.63 -1.59 16.35
N THR A 164 4.56 -0.90 15.70
CA THR A 164 4.27 -0.13 14.48
C THR A 164 5.50 0.01 13.59
N LEU A 165 5.30 -0.26 12.31
CA LEU A 165 6.27 -0.05 11.25
C LEU A 165 5.74 1.01 10.27
N PHE A 166 6.52 2.07 10.07
CA PHE A 166 6.23 3.08 9.06
C PHE A 166 7.26 2.98 7.95
N PHE A 167 6.79 3.03 6.71
CA PHE A 167 7.66 3.27 5.56
C PHE A 167 7.81 4.77 5.39
N HIS A 168 9.05 5.23 5.19
CA HIS A 168 9.28 6.62 4.89
C HIS A 168 8.72 6.93 3.50
N ASP A 169 7.64 7.72 3.47
CA ASP A 169 7.12 8.30 2.24
C ASP A 169 8.14 9.33 1.69
N ARG A 170 8.06 9.60 0.39
CA ARG A 170 8.94 10.51 -0.35
C ARG A 170 8.97 11.86 0.37
N ILE A 171 10.08 12.22 1.02
CA ILE A 171 10.29 13.61 1.44
C ILE A 171 10.48 14.44 0.17
N SER A 172 9.40 15.09 -0.26
CA SER A 172 9.40 16.11 -1.30
C SER A 172 8.93 17.43 -0.68
N TYR A 173 9.87 18.19 -0.13
CA TYR A 173 10.12 19.61 -0.41
C TYR A 173 10.94 20.29 0.70
N GLU A 174 11.68 21.32 0.25
CA GLU A 174 12.50 22.29 0.96
C GLU A 174 13.79 21.87 1.66
N LEU A 175 14.36 20.70 1.32
CA LEU A 175 15.81 20.48 1.14
C LEU A 175 16.05 19.00 0.81
N SER A 176 16.62 18.77 -0.36
CA SER A 176 16.70 17.52 -1.10
C SER A 176 17.59 16.46 -0.44
N TYR A 177 17.05 15.75 0.55
CA TYR A 177 17.70 14.60 1.18
C TYR A 177 16.95 13.29 0.86
N LEU A 178 17.65 12.25 0.41
CA LEU A 178 17.15 10.89 0.30
C LEU A 178 17.55 10.14 1.57
N ALA A 179 16.59 9.48 2.22
CA ALA A 179 16.90 8.11 2.61
C ALA A 179 16.97 7.31 1.29
N ALA A 180 18.04 6.53 1.10
CA ALA A 180 18.40 5.82 -0.14
C ALA A 180 17.20 5.56 -1.09
N ARG A 181 17.04 6.39 -2.13
CA ARG A 181 15.98 6.19 -3.14
C ARG A 181 16.40 5.07 -4.07
N SER A 182 15.70 3.95 -3.97
CA SER A 182 15.74 2.91 -4.99
C SER A 182 14.65 3.12 -6.02
N ALA A 183 14.92 2.76 -7.27
CA ALA A 183 13.98 2.95 -8.38
C ALA A 183 13.89 1.70 -9.27
N VAL A 184 12.73 1.53 -9.92
CA VAL A 184 12.50 0.63 -11.08
C VAL A 184 12.19 1.49 -12.29
N GLY A 185 12.86 1.24 -13.41
CA GLY A 185 12.70 2.06 -14.61
C GLY A 185 13.30 1.46 -15.88
N TRP A 186 12.98 2.05 -17.04
CA TRP A 186 13.58 1.71 -18.33
C TRP A 186 14.59 2.74 -18.83
N GLU A 187 14.61 3.95 -18.25
CA GLU A 187 15.51 5.02 -18.67
C GLU A 187 16.83 4.96 -17.89
N ARG A 188 17.88 4.50 -18.58
CA ARG A 188 19.26 4.49 -18.10
C ARG A 188 20.08 5.50 -18.86
N LEU A 189 20.56 6.54 -18.17
CA LEU A 189 21.42 7.55 -18.79
C LEU A 189 22.89 7.08 -18.85
N THR A 190 23.31 6.26 -17.89
CA THR A 190 24.62 5.59 -17.90
C THR A 190 24.46 4.10 -17.56
N PRO A 191 25.06 3.18 -18.34
CA PRO A 191 24.90 1.73 -18.17
C PRO A 191 25.67 1.15 -16.96
N GLY A 192 25.96 1.97 -15.96
CA GLY A 192 26.87 1.67 -14.85
C GLY A 192 26.56 0.38 -14.09
N ARG A 193 27.46 -0.60 -14.22
CA ARG A 193 27.62 -1.72 -13.26
C ARG A 193 28.58 -1.35 -12.11
N HIS A 194 29.21 -0.17 -12.19
CA HIS A 194 30.28 0.28 -11.29
C HIS A 194 29.89 1.56 -10.56
N ARG A 195 28.86 1.49 -9.71
CA ARG A 195 28.41 2.60 -8.85
C ARG A 195 28.30 3.98 -9.55
N ASP A 196 28.10 4.04 -10.85
CA ASP A 196 28.16 5.27 -11.68
C ASP A 196 26.93 5.42 -12.59
N GLY A 197 25.90 4.61 -12.33
CA GLY A 197 24.65 4.59 -13.08
C GLY A 197 23.69 5.69 -12.65
N VAL A 198 22.79 6.05 -13.57
CA VAL A 198 21.56 6.81 -13.30
C VAL A 198 20.37 6.01 -13.82
N LEU A 199 19.35 5.83 -12.99
CA LEU A 199 18.11 5.13 -13.37
C LEU A 199 16.92 6.01 -13.00
N CYS A 200 16.09 6.36 -13.98
CA CYS A 200 14.84 7.08 -13.74
C CYS A 200 13.65 6.13 -13.75
N GLY A 201 12.77 6.29 -12.77
CA GLY A 201 11.51 5.54 -12.71
C GLY A 201 10.85 5.61 -11.33
N ASP A 202 9.97 4.63 -11.07
CA ASP A 202 9.14 4.62 -9.87
C ASP A 202 9.89 4.07 -8.65
N ALA A 203 9.46 4.50 -7.47
CA ALA A 203 10.14 4.18 -6.23
C ALA A 203 10.02 2.70 -5.89
N LEU A 204 11.16 2.10 -5.58
CA LEU A 204 11.27 0.71 -5.15
C LEU A 204 11.59 0.68 -3.66
N GLN A 205 10.82 -0.08 -2.90
CA GLN A 205 11.03 -0.24 -1.47
C GLN A 205 11.66 -1.59 -1.19
N HIS A 206 12.73 -1.59 -0.41
CA HIS A 206 13.47 -2.79 -0.03
C HIS A 206 13.16 -3.18 1.40
N PHE A 207 13.37 -4.46 1.72
CA PHE A 207 13.36 -4.89 3.11
C PHE A 207 14.52 -4.21 3.84
N PRO A 208 14.32 -3.65 5.05
CA PRO A 208 15.39 -2.96 5.78
C PRO A 208 16.47 -3.92 6.32
N VAL A 209 16.32 -5.24 6.12
CA VAL A 209 17.19 -6.29 6.63
C VAL A 209 17.48 -7.30 5.52
N GLN A 210 18.73 -7.72 5.38
CA GLN A 210 19.09 -8.83 4.50
C GLN A 210 18.59 -10.15 5.12
N LEU A 211 17.49 -10.69 4.58
CA LEU A 211 16.88 -11.93 5.09
C LEU A 211 17.75 -13.16 4.78
N ASN A 212 18.57 -13.11 3.74
CA ASN A 212 19.46 -14.21 3.38
C ASN A 212 20.85 -13.98 3.99
N ALA A 213 21.10 -14.54 5.17
CA ALA A 213 22.39 -14.42 5.86
C ALA A 213 23.60 -14.98 5.08
N ALA A 214 23.38 -15.79 4.04
CA ALA A 214 24.44 -16.25 3.14
C ALA A 214 24.92 -15.15 2.18
N LYS A 215 24.11 -14.11 1.98
CA LYS A 215 24.52 -12.87 1.30
C LYS A 215 25.23 -11.98 2.33
N GLY A 216 26.44 -11.53 1.99
CA GLY A 216 27.21 -10.63 2.86
C GLY A 216 26.49 -9.29 3.12
N PRO A 217 26.94 -8.51 4.11
CA PRO A 217 26.29 -7.24 4.50
C PRO A 217 26.27 -6.18 3.39
N ASP A 218 27.20 -6.27 2.43
CA ASP A 218 27.28 -5.37 1.26
C ASP A 218 26.52 -5.89 0.03
N ALA A 219 25.83 -7.03 0.15
CA ALA A 219 25.10 -7.63 -0.95
C ALA A 219 23.77 -6.89 -1.22
N ASP A 220 23.33 -6.94 -2.47
CA ASP A 220 22.01 -6.48 -2.86
C ASP A 220 20.90 -7.17 -2.04
N VAL A 221 19.92 -6.37 -1.63
CA VAL A 221 18.70 -6.84 -0.95
C VAL A 221 17.59 -6.88 -1.97
N GLU A 222 16.79 -7.94 -1.96
CA GLU A 222 15.63 -8.06 -2.82
C GLU A 222 14.58 -6.97 -2.52
N PRO A 223 13.93 -6.42 -3.55
CA PRO A 223 12.82 -5.51 -3.34
C PRO A 223 11.69 -6.17 -2.59
N LEU A 224 11.01 -5.39 -1.76
CA LEU A 224 9.81 -5.81 -1.05
C LEU A 224 8.56 -5.45 -1.85
N TYR A 225 8.40 -4.16 -2.18
CA TYR A 225 7.24 -3.67 -2.91
C TYR A 225 7.57 -2.39 -3.68
N MET A 226 6.67 -2.01 -4.59
CA MET A 226 6.63 -0.67 -5.19
C MET A 226 5.20 -0.13 -5.17
N ASN A 227 5.07 1.19 -5.12
CA ASN A 227 3.81 1.92 -5.25
C ASN A 227 3.99 2.89 -6.40
N SER A 228 3.10 2.79 -7.39
CA SER A 228 3.33 3.38 -8.70
C SER A 228 2.02 3.53 -9.47
N ASP A 229 1.71 4.75 -9.91
CA ASP A 229 0.60 5.00 -10.83
C ASP A 229 0.76 4.24 -12.17
N ASN A 230 2.00 3.90 -12.55
CA ASN A 230 2.31 3.16 -13.77
C ASN A 230 2.32 1.62 -13.57
N ILE A 231 1.69 1.10 -12.51
CA ILE A 231 1.80 -0.33 -12.10
C ILE A 231 1.48 -1.31 -13.23
N LEU A 232 0.58 -0.94 -14.13
CA LEU A 232 0.15 -1.76 -15.27
C LEU A 232 1.10 -1.65 -16.47
N GLU A 233 1.87 -0.58 -16.58
CA GLU A 233 2.84 -0.38 -17.66
C GLU A 233 4.10 -1.22 -17.45
N TRP A 234 4.53 -1.37 -16.19
CA TRP A 234 5.71 -2.15 -15.81
C TRP A 234 5.58 -3.64 -16.15
N GLY A 235 4.37 -4.19 -16.20
CA GLY A 235 4.12 -5.58 -16.57
C GLY A 235 4.17 -5.88 -18.07
N GLY A 236 4.31 -4.85 -18.92
CA GLY A 236 4.33 -5.01 -20.38
C GLY A 236 5.71 -5.38 -20.94
N GLU A 237 5.78 -6.31 -21.90
CA GLU A 237 7.03 -6.74 -22.57
C GLU A 237 7.70 -5.68 -23.45
N ARG A 238 7.22 -4.43 -23.44
CA ARG A 238 7.62 -3.42 -24.43
C ARG A 238 9.04 -2.91 -24.22
N ARG A 239 9.59 -2.99 -23.00
CA ARG A 239 10.89 -2.42 -22.64
C ARG A 239 11.60 -3.25 -21.59
N ARG A 240 12.93 -3.29 -21.69
CA ARG A 240 13.77 -3.91 -20.66
C ARG A 240 13.77 -3.02 -19.41
N LEU A 241 13.41 -3.61 -18.28
CA LEU A 241 13.36 -2.94 -16.99
C LEU A 241 14.64 -3.18 -16.19
N TYR A 242 14.96 -2.18 -15.38
CA TYR A 242 16.09 -2.18 -14.47
C TYR A 242 15.64 -1.71 -13.11
N ARG A 243 16.40 -2.10 -12.09
CA ARG A 243 16.28 -1.57 -10.74
C ARG A 243 17.63 -1.13 -10.21
N THR A 244 17.61 -0.25 -9.22
CA THR A 244 18.79 0.04 -8.42
C THR A 244 19.06 -1.10 -7.45
N ALA A 245 20.32 -1.46 -7.24
CA ALA A 245 20.71 -2.32 -6.12
C ALA A 245 20.46 -1.60 -4.78
N ALA A 246 20.02 -2.33 -3.76
CA ALA A 246 19.87 -1.78 -2.41
C ALA A 246 21.25 -1.46 -1.82
N ARG A 247 21.33 -0.38 -1.03
CA ARG A 247 22.55 -0.02 -0.29
C ARG A 247 22.22 0.43 1.13
N PRO A 248 23.13 0.20 2.09
CA PRO A 248 23.04 0.80 3.42
C PRO A 248 22.86 2.33 3.34
N ALA A 249 22.11 2.88 4.29
CA ALA A 249 21.78 4.31 4.31
C ALA A 249 23.03 5.21 4.45
N GLU A 250 24.11 4.67 5.01
CA GLU A 250 25.40 5.34 5.17
C GLU A 250 26.10 5.61 3.82
N LEU A 251 25.72 4.89 2.75
CA LEU A 251 26.25 5.07 1.40
C LEU A 251 25.44 6.08 0.58
N TYR A 252 24.87 7.07 1.27
CA TYR A 252 24.02 8.11 0.71
C TYR A 252 24.69 8.90 -0.44
N PRO A 253 24.12 8.91 -1.66
CA PRO A 253 24.79 9.51 -2.82
C PRO A 253 24.76 11.05 -2.86
N GLY A 254 24.05 11.71 -1.92
CA GLY A 254 23.97 13.17 -1.85
C GLY A 254 22.74 13.77 -2.56
N SER A 255 22.72 15.10 -2.70
CA SER A 255 21.55 15.89 -3.15
C SER A 255 21.34 15.89 -4.66
N PHE A 256 20.08 15.73 -5.12
CA PHE A 256 19.69 15.91 -6.52
C PHE A 256 19.77 17.37 -6.99
N THR A 257 19.45 18.31 -6.10
CA THR A 257 19.38 19.74 -6.44
C THR A 257 20.76 20.29 -6.78
N GLU A 258 21.77 19.94 -5.99
CA GLU A 258 23.16 20.32 -6.27
C GLU A 258 23.63 19.81 -7.64
N ARG A 259 23.06 18.69 -8.09
CA ARG A 259 23.40 18.03 -9.35
C ARG A 259 22.44 18.33 -10.50
N LYS A 260 21.42 19.18 -10.28
CA LYS A 260 20.41 19.57 -11.29
C LYS A 260 19.66 18.38 -11.91
N LEU A 261 19.40 17.34 -11.12
CA LEU A 261 18.66 16.15 -11.55
C LEU A 261 17.21 16.20 -11.04
N LEU A 262 16.30 15.55 -11.79
CA LEU A 262 14.91 15.35 -11.35
C LEU A 262 14.86 14.42 -10.13
N GLN A 263 13.86 14.63 -9.27
CA GLN A 263 13.69 13.88 -8.02
C GLN A 263 13.41 12.37 -8.19
N THR A 264 13.24 11.90 -9.42
CA THR A 264 12.90 10.52 -9.79
C THR A 264 14.08 9.71 -10.32
N CYS A 265 15.29 10.29 -10.38
CA CYS A 265 16.44 9.71 -11.09
C CYS A 265 17.66 9.50 -10.18
N PRO A 266 17.70 8.49 -9.29
CA PRO A 266 18.89 8.15 -8.50
C PRO A 266 20.16 8.00 -9.35
N PHE A 267 21.28 8.52 -8.83
CA PHE A 267 22.61 8.52 -9.47
C PHE A 267 23.66 7.89 -8.54
N ASP A 268 24.85 7.60 -9.07
CA ASP A 268 25.93 6.87 -8.37
C ASP A 268 25.46 5.49 -7.86
N VAL A 269 24.42 4.96 -8.53
CA VAL A 269 23.76 3.71 -8.18
C VAL A 269 24.33 2.58 -9.02
N THR A 270 24.31 1.39 -8.45
CA THR A 270 24.49 0.17 -9.22
C THR A 270 23.14 -0.15 -9.86
N THR A 271 23.08 -0.14 -11.18
CA THR A 271 21.88 -0.56 -11.91
C THR A 271 21.96 -2.04 -12.21
N MET A 272 20.87 -2.75 -11.96
CA MET A 272 20.73 -4.19 -12.18
C MET A 272 19.49 -4.44 -13.03
N GLU A 273 19.51 -5.52 -13.78
CA GLU A 273 18.29 -6.01 -14.43
C GLU A 273 17.36 -6.59 -13.38
N LEU A 274 16.05 -6.55 -13.64
CA LEU A 274 15.11 -7.26 -12.78
C LEU A 274 15.40 -8.76 -12.83
N ALA A 275 15.33 -9.39 -11.66
CA ALA A 275 15.41 -10.83 -11.58
C ALA A 275 14.22 -11.49 -12.32
N PRO A 276 14.36 -12.74 -12.79
CA PRO A 276 13.27 -13.44 -13.48
C PRO A 276 11.97 -13.48 -12.67
N LEU A 277 12.07 -13.67 -11.35
CA LEU A 277 10.91 -13.66 -10.45
C LEU A 277 10.25 -12.26 -10.37
N GLU A 278 11.05 -11.19 -10.29
CA GLU A 278 10.55 -9.81 -10.24
C GLU A 278 9.78 -9.48 -11.53
N THR A 279 10.34 -9.83 -12.68
CA THR A 279 9.69 -9.66 -13.99
C THR A 279 8.38 -10.46 -14.08
N MET A 280 8.39 -11.71 -13.60
CA MET A 280 7.20 -12.56 -13.58
C MET A 280 6.08 -11.96 -12.73
N LEU A 281 6.40 -11.41 -11.55
CA LEU A 281 5.41 -10.78 -10.66
C LEU A 281 4.80 -9.51 -11.28
N LEU A 282 5.61 -8.68 -11.95
CA LEU A 282 5.11 -7.52 -12.72
C LEU A 282 4.12 -7.94 -13.82
N ALA A 283 4.48 -8.96 -14.61
CA ALA A 283 3.58 -9.46 -15.65
C ALA A 283 2.30 -10.07 -15.05
N GLN A 284 2.43 -10.76 -13.92
CA GLN A 284 1.29 -11.38 -13.24
C GLN A 284 0.31 -10.35 -12.68
N ARG A 285 0.80 -9.23 -12.15
CA ARG A 285 -0.03 -8.10 -11.72
C ARG A 285 -0.96 -7.62 -12.83
N LEU A 286 -0.40 -7.41 -14.02
CA LEU A 286 -1.16 -7.02 -15.20
C LEU A 286 -2.20 -8.09 -15.60
N GLN A 287 -1.84 -9.37 -15.50
CA GLN A 287 -2.80 -10.47 -15.74
C GLN A 287 -3.97 -10.43 -14.75
N PHE A 288 -3.71 -10.25 -13.45
CA PHE A 288 -4.78 -10.13 -12.45
C PHE A 288 -5.67 -8.93 -12.70
N TYR A 289 -5.09 -7.78 -13.09
CA TYR A 289 -5.87 -6.62 -13.49
C TYR A 289 -6.79 -6.91 -14.68
N ASN A 290 -6.30 -7.62 -15.69
CA ASN A 290 -7.09 -8.01 -16.86
C ASN A 290 -8.24 -8.96 -16.50
N VAL A 291 -8.01 -9.90 -15.58
CA VAL A 291 -9.07 -10.79 -15.06
C VAL A 291 -10.17 -9.98 -14.39
N VAL A 292 -9.80 -9.08 -13.48
CA VAL A 292 -10.76 -8.28 -12.71
C VAL A 292 -11.52 -7.30 -13.62
N SER A 293 -10.82 -6.63 -14.54
CA SER A 293 -11.48 -5.72 -15.48
C SER A 293 -12.42 -6.46 -16.45
N GLY A 294 -12.16 -7.74 -16.72
CA GLY A 294 -13.07 -8.63 -17.44
C GLY A 294 -14.37 -8.93 -16.71
N TRP A 295 -14.42 -8.81 -15.38
CA TRP A 295 -15.61 -9.15 -14.60
C TRP A 295 -16.85 -8.31 -14.93
N ILE A 296 -16.69 -7.05 -15.34
CA ILE A 296 -17.82 -6.22 -15.77
C ILE A 296 -18.13 -6.40 -17.27
N ASN A 297 -17.14 -6.85 -18.05
CA ASN A 297 -17.25 -6.96 -19.51
C ASN A 297 -17.95 -8.25 -19.98
N GLU A 298 -18.11 -9.26 -19.12
CA GLU A 298 -18.81 -10.50 -19.49
C GLU A 298 -20.33 -10.31 -19.75
N ASP A 299 -20.94 -9.22 -19.25
CA ASP A 299 -22.37 -8.91 -19.45
C ASP A 299 -22.64 -7.69 -20.35
N ARG A 300 -21.60 -7.05 -20.91
CA ARG A 300 -21.76 -5.94 -21.87
C ARG A 300 -20.90 -6.18 -23.10
N GLY A 301 -21.55 -6.57 -24.18
CA GLY A 301 -20.93 -6.72 -25.49
C GLY A 301 -20.04 -5.52 -25.86
N THR A 302 -18.79 -5.85 -26.18
CA THR A 302 -17.91 -5.15 -27.13
C THR A 302 -18.05 -3.62 -27.19
N TRP A 303 -17.47 -2.84 -26.27
CA TRP A 303 -17.02 -1.48 -26.60
C TRP A 303 -15.77 -1.10 -25.81
N TRP A 304 -14.64 -1.29 -26.48
CA TRP A 304 -13.33 -0.72 -26.20
C TRP A 304 -13.43 0.81 -26.20
N TYR A 305 -12.88 1.48 -25.19
CA TYR A 305 -12.42 2.85 -25.35
C TYR A 305 -10.93 2.91 -25.02
N SER A 306 -10.17 3.24 -26.07
CA SER A 306 -8.77 3.63 -26.04
C SER A 306 -8.59 4.86 -25.14
N PHE A 307 -7.59 4.82 -24.27
CA PHE A 307 -7.04 6.02 -23.67
C PHE A 307 -6.20 6.74 -24.73
N ALA A 308 -6.64 7.94 -25.09
CA ALA A 308 -5.81 8.98 -25.69
C ALA A 308 -5.07 9.74 -24.59
#